data_AF-M4DFZ3-F1
#
_entry.id   AF-M4DFZ3-F1
#
_cell.length_a   1.000
_cell.length_b   1.000
_cell.length_c   1.000
_cell.angle_alpha   90.00
_cell.angle_beta   90.00
_cell.angle_gamma   90.00
#
_symmetry.space_group_name_H-M   'P 1'
#
loop_
_entity.id
_entity.type
_entity.pdbx_description
1 polymer ?
#
loop_
_entity_poly.entity_id
_entity_poly.type
_entity_poly.pdbx_seq_one_letter_code
_entity_poly.pdbx_strand_id
1 'polypeptide(L)'
;MKSPCILLTLSIVIAIIAILASQTLFSTPPRVFIHNPFDILYGIKAISYSAITSVCSHHHHHHHRRKPSHSKKKISICGDFPKNIPPPDTDTTSYLCVDKNGCCNFTTVQSAVDAIGNFSERRNVIWINSGMYYEKVAIPKTKPNITLQGQGFETTSIAWNDTAYSANGTFYCASVQVFGSQFLAKNISFMDCQIISMANQVSPGSKSINGAVTANGRNSKDENSGFSFVNCSIGGTGHVWLGRAWRPYSRVIFVSTFMTDVIAPEGWNNFNDPSRDA
;
A
#
# COMPACT_ATOMS: atom_id res chain seq x y z
N MET A 1 30.50 22.71 61.28
CA MET A 1 30.23 21.26 61.22
C MET A 1 28.86 21.05 60.59
N LYS A 2 28.80 20.73 59.29
CA LYS A 2 27.56 20.36 58.57
C LYS A 2 27.60 18.85 58.33
N SER A 3 26.50 18.20 58.67
CA SER A 3 26.39 16.75 58.85
C SER A 3 26.57 15.97 57.52
N PRO A 4 27.37 14.88 57.48
CA PRO A 4 27.63 14.10 56.27
C PRO A 4 26.44 13.26 55.79
N CYS A 5 25.31 13.29 56.51
CA CYS A 5 24.12 12.51 56.20
C CYS A 5 23.28 13.09 55.02
N ILE A 6 23.38 14.40 54.76
CA ILE A 6 22.54 15.09 53.75
C ILE A 6 23.09 14.93 52.32
N LEU A 7 24.41 14.75 52.16
CA LEU A 7 25.01 14.52 50.83
C LEU A 7 24.71 13.10 50.32
N LEU A 8 24.71 12.09 51.20
CA LEU A 8 24.47 10.70 50.80
C LEU A 8 23.03 10.49 50.29
N THR A 9 22.06 11.19 50.87
CA THR A 9 20.66 11.12 50.46
C THR A 9 20.42 11.78 49.10
N LEU A 10 21.15 12.85 48.78
CA LEU A 10 21.00 13.54 47.50
C LEU A 10 21.58 12.73 46.33
N SER A 11 22.70 12.05 46.56
CA SER A 11 23.35 11.19 45.55
C SER A 11 22.49 9.97 45.19
N ILE A 12 21.81 9.37 46.17
CA ILE A 12 20.93 8.21 45.95
C ILE A 12 19.65 8.63 45.21
N VAL A 13 19.09 9.80 45.52
CA VAL A 13 17.92 10.33 44.80
C VAL A 13 18.25 10.64 43.33
N ILE A 14 19.41 11.23 43.04
CA ILE A 14 19.85 11.49 41.66
C ILE A 14 20.07 10.18 40.89
N ALA A 15 20.65 9.16 41.53
CA ALA A 15 20.84 7.85 40.92
C ALA A 15 19.49 7.14 40.62
N ILE A 16 18.51 7.22 41.53
CA ILE A 16 17.18 6.64 41.33
C ILE A 16 16.42 7.37 40.19
N ILE A 17 16.52 8.70 40.11
CA ILE A 17 15.93 9.48 39.01
C ILE A 17 16.60 9.13 37.66
N ALA A 18 17.91 8.92 37.64
CA ALA A 18 18.63 8.51 36.43
C ALA A 18 18.27 7.08 35.96
N ILE A 19 18.03 6.15 36.89
CA ILE A 19 17.59 4.78 36.59
C ILE A 19 16.12 4.75 36.14
N LEU A 20 15.25 5.57 36.73
CA LEU A 20 13.86 5.72 36.27
C LEU A 20 13.80 6.39 34.89
N ALA A 21 14.64 7.40 34.63
CA ALA A 21 14.74 8.05 33.33
C ALA A 21 15.28 7.09 32.24
N SER A 22 16.21 6.17 32.59
CA SER A 22 16.74 5.19 31.63
C SER A 22 15.74 4.07 31.30
N GLN A 23 14.87 3.69 32.23
CA GLN A 23 13.76 2.76 31.98
C GLN A 23 12.62 3.37 31.15
N THR A 24 12.52 4.70 31.10
CA THR A 24 11.61 5.40 30.18
C THR A 24 12.23 5.71 28.81
N LEU A 25 13.56 5.55 28.65
CA LEU A 25 14.29 5.93 27.43
C LEU A 25 14.86 4.74 26.63
N PHE A 26 14.87 3.52 27.18
CA PHE A 26 15.30 2.32 26.44
C PHE A 26 14.43 1.10 26.76
N SER A 27 13.27 1.00 26.10
CA SER A 27 12.67 -0.23 25.57
C SER A 27 11.16 -0.04 25.38
N THR A 28 10.80 0.51 24.23
CA THR A 28 9.87 -0.11 23.28
C THR A 28 10.00 0.70 21.99
N PRO A 29 10.14 0.07 20.80
CA PRO A 29 9.97 0.82 19.58
C PRO A 29 8.57 1.45 19.62
N PRO A 30 8.37 2.66 19.10
CA PRO A 30 7.02 3.17 18.95
C PRO A 30 6.30 2.18 18.03
N ARG A 31 5.42 1.35 18.60
CA ARG A 31 4.28 0.85 17.87
C ARG A 31 3.50 2.10 17.51
N VAL A 32 3.77 2.61 16.32
CA VAL A 32 2.83 3.47 15.64
C VAL A 32 1.57 2.61 15.53
N PHE A 33 0.64 2.82 16.46
CA PHE A 33 -0.75 2.50 16.22
C PHE A 33 -1.14 3.42 15.06
N ILE A 34 -0.88 2.98 13.84
CA ILE A 34 -1.70 3.41 12.72
C ILE A 34 -3.05 2.79 13.03
N HIS A 35 -3.88 3.51 13.78
CA HIS A 35 -5.29 3.41 13.51
C HIS A 35 -5.44 3.91 12.08
N ASN A 36 -5.52 2.95 11.17
CA ASN A 36 -6.02 3.19 9.84
C ASN A 36 -7.39 3.89 10.05
N PRO A 37 -7.64 5.08 9.49
CA PRO A 37 -8.94 5.73 9.63
C PRO A 37 -10.10 4.88 9.09
N PHE A 38 -9.82 3.73 8.47
CA PHE A 38 -10.81 2.75 8.02
C PHE A 38 -11.30 1.74 9.07
N ASP A 39 -10.63 1.54 10.21
CA ASP A 39 -11.07 0.55 11.22
C ASP A 39 -12.23 1.03 12.10
N ILE A 40 -12.52 2.34 12.13
CA ILE A 40 -13.66 2.91 12.89
C ILE A 40 -14.94 2.91 12.05
N LEU A 41 -14.83 2.89 10.72
CA LEU A 41 -16.00 2.97 9.83
C LEU A 41 -16.67 1.61 9.57
N TYR A 42 -15.95 0.51 9.78
CA TYR A 42 -16.50 -0.85 9.64
C TYR A 42 -17.35 -1.30 10.85
N GLY A 43 -17.30 -0.59 11.97
CA GLY A 43 -18.00 -0.94 13.21
C GLY A 43 -19.40 -0.35 13.41
N ILE A 44 -19.88 0.55 12.55
CA ILE A 44 -21.12 1.33 12.81
C ILE A 44 -22.17 1.17 11.69
N LYS A 45 -22.40 -0.06 11.20
CA LYS A 45 -23.57 -0.37 10.33
C LYS A 45 -24.48 -1.47 10.89
N ALA A 46 -24.65 -1.52 12.21
CA ALA A 46 -25.67 -2.35 12.84
C ALA A 46 -26.28 -1.68 14.07
N ILE A 47 -26.95 -0.53 13.89
CA ILE A 47 -27.93 -0.06 14.86
C ILE A 47 -29.21 0.27 14.08
N SER A 48 -30.13 -0.69 14.10
CA SER A 48 -31.48 -0.57 13.57
C SER A 48 -32.29 0.42 14.41
N TYR A 49 -32.93 1.38 13.75
CA TYR A 49 -33.93 2.27 14.33
C TYR A 49 -35.25 1.53 14.51
N SER A 50 -35.68 1.33 15.76
CA SER A 50 -37.09 1.17 16.22
C SER A 50 -37.05 0.63 17.66
N ALA A 51 -37.81 1.08 18.66
CA ALA A 51 -38.92 2.02 18.74
C ALA A 51 -39.05 2.46 20.22
N ILE A 52 -39.58 3.66 20.46
CA ILE A 52 -40.33 3.95 21.69
C ILE A 52 -41.67 4.49 21.25
N THR A 53 -42.74 3.72 21.46
CA THR A 53 -44.05 4.22 21.91
C THR A 53 -44.81 3.06 22.56
N SER A 54 -45.70 3.43 23.46
CA SER A 54 -46.23 2.66 24.58
C SER A 54 -47.73 2.39 24.40
N VAL A 55 -48.23 1.42 25.17
CA VAL A 55 -49.63 1.17 25.62
C VAL A 55 -50.54 0.23 24.76
N CYS A 56 -50.73 -0.96 25.36
CA CYS A 56 -51.90 -1.86 25.46
C CYS A 56 -52.79 -2.19 24.25
N SER A 57 -52.79 -3.48 23.87
CA SER A 57 -54.04 -4.27 23.74
C SER A 57 -53.78 -5.76 23.98
N HIS A 58 -54.65 -6.39 24.78
CA HIS A 58 -54.67 -7.81 25.12
C HIS A 58 -55.10 -8.66 23.92
N HIS A 59 -54.30 -9.67 23.53
CA HIS A 59 -54.81 -10.97 23.07
C HIS A 59 -53.72 -12.05 23.11
N HIS A 60 -54.07 -13.19 23.70
CA HIS A 60 -53.22 -14.37 23.89
C HIS A 60 -52.93 -15.10 22.57
N HIS A 61 -51.64 -15.35 22.29
CA HIS A 61 -51.22 -16.53 21.54
C HIS A 61 -49.95 -17.11 22.18
N HIS A 62 -50.06 -18.36 22.65
CA HIS A 62 -48.90 -19.15 23.07
C HIS A 62 -48.01 -19.43 21.85
N HIS A 63 -46.99 -18.60 21.64
CA HIS A 63 -45.90 -18.92 20.73
C HIS A 63 -44.73 -19.48 21.53
N HIS A 64 -44.44 -20.77 21.31
CA HIS A 64 -43.21 -21.42 21.75
C HIS A 64 -42.00 -20.59 21.27
N ARG A 65 -41.29 -19.99 22.24
CA ARG A 65 -40.04 -19.26 22.02
C ARG A 65 -38.95 -20.28 21.65
N ARG A 66 -38.77 -20.57 20.36
CA ARG A 66 -37.57 -21.28 19.88
C ARG A 66 -36.37 -20.36 20.06
N LYS A 67 -35.40 -20.80 20.87
CA LYS A 67 -34.09 -20.12 21.00
C LYS A 67 -33.45 -20.01 19.60
N PRO A 68 -32.85 -18.87 19.23
CA PRO A 68 -32.10 -18.79 17.99
C PRO A 68 -30.87 -19.70 18.12
N SER A 69 -30.79 -20.69 17.24
CA SER A 69 -29.58 -21.46 17.02
C SER A 69 -28.52 -20.52 16.45
N HIS A 70 -27.59 -20.06 17.27
CA HIS A 70 -26.34 -19.49 16.78
C HIS A 70 -25.48 -20.63 16.24
N SER A 71 -25.78 -21.09 15.02
CA SER A 71 -24.78 -21.79 14.24
C SER A 71 -23.75 -20.74 13.84
N LYS A 72 -22.58 -20.79 14.49
CA LYS A 72 -21.39 -20.10 13.99
C LYS A 72 -21.11 -20.69 12.61
N LYS A 73 -21.56 -20.01 11.55
CA LYS A 73 -21.24 -20.40 10.18
C LYS A 73 -19.72 -20.34 10.09
N LYS A 74 -19.10 -21.51 9.99
CA LYS A 74 -17.66 -21.66 9.81
C LYS A 74 -17.35 -20.98 8.47
N ILE A 75 -16.87 -19.74 8.50
CA ILE A 75 -16.45 -19.02 7.31
C ILE A 75 -15.30 -19.84 6.75
N SER A 76 -15.51 -20.48 5.61
CA SER A 76 -14.45 -21.14 4.86
C SER A 76 -13.40 -20.07 4.55
N ILE A 77 -12.12 -20.37 4.79
CA ILE A 77 -11.00 -19.47 4.43
C ILE A 77 -11.02 -19.10 2.93
N CYS A 78 -11.71 -19.90 2.11
CA CYS A 78 -11.93 -19.71 0.67
C CYS A 78 -13.30 -19.13 0.32
N GLY A 79 -14.07 -18.65 1.30
CA GLY A 79 -15.45 -18.18 1.12
C GLY A 79 -15.58 -16.79 0.47
N ASP A 80 -14.47 -16.06 0.36
CA ASP A 80 -14.42 -14.67 -0.11
C ASP A 80 -14.24 -14.56 -1.64
N PHE A 81 -14.06 -15.70 -2.32
CA PHE A 81 -14.05 -15.75 -3.79
C PHE A 81 -15.50 -15.74 -4.30
N PRO A 82 -15.85 -14.97 -5.36
CA PRO A 82 -17.13 -15.17 -6.02
C PRO A 82 -17.28 -16.66 -6.39
N LYS A 83 -18.47 -17.22 -6.20
CA LYS A 83 -18.75 -18.67 -6.35
C LYS A 83 -18.35 -19.27 -7.70
N ASN A 84 -18.02 -18.43 -8.67
CA ASN A 84 -17.40 -18.80 -9.93
C ASN A 84 -15.88 -18.55 -9.81
N ILE A 85 -15.15 -19.64 -9.57
CA ILE A 85 -13.73 -19.88 -9.90
C ILE A 85 -13.38 -19.13 -11.22
N PRO A 86 -12.13 -18.66 -11.44
CA PRO A 86 -11.79 -17.85 -12.60
C PRO A 86 -12.44 -18.37 -13.89
N PRO A 87 -12.82 -17.48 -14.81
CA PRO A 87 -13.50 -17.89 -16.03
C PRO A 87 -12.76 -19.04 -16.71
N PRO A 88 -13.50 -19.97 -17.34
CA PRO A 88 -12.86 -21.08 -18.03
C PRO A 88 -11.97 -20.57 -19.16
N ASP A 89 -10.92 -21.32 -19.41
CA ASP A 89 -10.05 -21.12 -20.55
C ASP A 89 -10.82 -21.20 -21.88
N THR A 90 -10.41 -20.36 -22.82
CA THR A 90 -10.88 -20.34 -24.21
C THR A 90 -9.68 -20.38 -25.14
N ASP A 91 -9.87 -20.67 -26.43
CA ASP A 91 -8.77 -20.76 -27.40
C ASP A 91 -7.88 -19.52 -27.46
N THR A 92 -8.41 -18.36 -27.08
CA THR A 92 -7.70 -17.07 -27.11
C THR A 92 -7.29 -16.56 -25.74
N THR A 93 -7.84 -17.10 -24.64
CA THR A 93 -7.60 -16.57 -23.28
C THR A 93 -7.41 -17.70 -22.27
N SER A 94 -6.36 -17.63 -21.47
CA SER A 94 -6.10 -18.54 -20.35
C SER A 94 -6.21 -17.81 -19.02
N TYR A 95 -6.74 -18.48 -18.00
CA TYR A 95 -6.94 -17.93 -16.67
C TYR A 95 -6.14 -18.68 -15.61
N LEU A 96 -5.35 -17.95 -14.82
CA LEU A 96 -4.56 -18.49 -13.71
C LEU A 96 -5.09 -17.89 -12.41
N CYS A 97 -5.47 -18.73 -11.43
CA CYS A 97 -5.92 -18.22 -10.13
C CYS A 97 -4.79 -18.05 -9.14
N VAL A 98 -4.76 -16.91 -8.45
CA VAL A 98 -3.83 -16.64 -7.35
C VAL A 98 -4.60 -16.34 -6.06
N ASP A 99 -4.32 -17.09 -5.01
CA ASP A 99 -4.83 -16.83 -3.66
C ASP A 99 -3.77 -17.16 -2.60
N LYS A 100 -3.37 -16.15 -1.83
CA LYS A 100 -2.32 -16.29 -0.80
C LYS A 100 -2.68 -17.24 0.34
N ASN A 101 -3.97 -17.54 0.53
CA ASN A 101 -4.45 -18.46 1.56
C ASN A 101 -4.51 -19.92 1.06
N GLY A 102 -4.07 -20.19 -0.18
CA GLY A 102 -4.01 -21.54 -0.75
C GLY A 102 -5.33 -22.05 -1.33
N CYS A 103 -6.30 -21.18 -1.58
CA CYS A 103 -7.58 -21.55 -2.20
C CYS A 103 -7.49 -21.70 -3.73
N CYS A 104 -6.32 -21.44 -4.31
CA CYS A 104 -6.04 -21.51 -5.73
C CYS A 104 -4.71 -22.20 -6.03
N ASN A 105 -4.49 -22.48 -7.32
CA ASN A 105 -3.34 -23.21 -7.84
C ASN A 105 -2.00 -22.50 -7.55
N PHE A 106 -2.05 -21.18 -7.39
CA PHE A 106 -0.90 -20.34 -7.06
C PHE A 106 -1.19 -19.55 -5.79
N THR A 107 -0.18 -19.44 -4.93
CA THR A 107 -0.24 -18.61 -3.72
C THR A 107 0.43 -17.24 -3.90
N THR A 108 1.22 -17.08 -4.95
CA THR A 108 1.94 -15.83 -5.27
C THR A 108 1.66 -15.41 -6.70
N VAL A 109 1.74 -14.12 -6.97
CA VAL A 109 1.53 -13.57 -8.31
C VAL A 109 2.72 -13.92 -9.22
N GLN A 110 3.95 -13.89 -8.70
CA GLN A 110 5.13 -14.24 -9.48
C GLN A 110 5.10 -15.69 -9.98
N SER A 111 4.66 -16.65 -9.14
CA SER A 111 4.59 -18.06 -9.56
C SER A 111 3.57 -18.28 -10.69
N ALA A 112 2.46 -17.54 -10.69
CA ALA A 112 1.52 -17.55 -11.81
C ALA A 112 2.12 -16.93 -13.09
N VAL A 113 2.89 -15.84 -12.97
CA VAL A 113 3.64 -15.28 -14.10
C VAL A 113 4.63 -16.31 -14.66
N ASP A 114 5.35 -17.01 -13.80
CA ASP A 114 6.37 -17.99 -14.17
C ASP A 114 5.77 -19.19 -14.90
N ALA A 115 4.56 -19.62 -14.53
CA ALA A 115 3.85 -20.73 -15.16
C ALA A 115 3.36 -20.45 -16.59
N ILE A 116 3.24 -19.18 -17.01
CA ILE A 116 2.79 -18.83 -18.36
C ILE A 116 3.86 -19.19 -19.40
N GLY A 117 3.49 -19.82 -20.51
CA GLY A 117 4.42 -20.10 -21.61
C GLY A 117 5.05 -18.83 -22.20
N ASN A 118 6.33 -18.88 -22.56
CA ASN A 118 6.98 -17.77 -23.26
C ASN A 118 6.31 -17.54 -24.63
N PHE A 119 6.19 -16.27 -25.01
CA PHE A 119 5.62 -15.80 -26.28
C PHE A 119 4.20 -16.30 -26.55
N SER A 120 3.41 -16.51 -25.49
CA SER A 120 2.02 -16.91 -25.61
C SER A 120 1.21 -15.93 -26.47
N GLU A 121 0.55 -16.47 -27.48
CA GLU A 121 -0.40 -15.73 -28.32
C GLU A 121 -1.74 -15.52 -27.62
N ARG A 122 -2.05 -16.34 -26.60
CA ARG A 122 -3.26 -16.20 -25.79
C ARG A 122 -3.10 -15.04 -24.81
N ARG A 123 -4.22 -14.38 -24.48
CA ARG A 123 -4.30 -13.48 -23.35
C ARG A 123 -4.24 -14.30 -22.06
N ASN A 124 -3.24 -14.06 -21.22
CA ASN A 124 -3.09 -14.77 -19.95
C ASN A 124 -3.59 -13.86 -18.82
N VAL A 125 -4.77 -14.16 -18.28
CA VAL A 125 -5.40 -13.42 -17.20
C VAL A 125 -5.05 -14.07 -15.86
N ILE A 126 -4.21 -13.40 -15.08
CA ILE A 126 -3.92 -13.78 -13.71
C ILE A 126 -5.00 -13.17 -12.82
N TRP A 127 -5.92 -14.01 -12.37
CA TRP A 127 -7.05 -13.66 -11.54
C TRP A 127 -6.66 -13.76 -10.06
N ILE A 128 -6.54 -12.61 -9.42
CA ILE A 128 -5.94 -12.45 -8.10
C ILE A 128 -7.06 -12.22 -7.07
N ASN A 129 -7.07 -13.00 -6.00
CA ASN A 129 -8.03 -12.85 -4.92
C ASN A 129 -7.84 -11.53 -4.15
N SER A 130 -8.79 -11.20 -3.28
CA SER A 130 -8.61 -10.10 -2.33
C SER A 130 -7.47 -10.41 -1.36
N GLY A 131 -6.63 -9.42 -1.11
CA GLY A 131 -5.50 -9.49 -0.20
C GLY A 131 -4.37 -8.56 -0.62
N MET A 132 -3.54 -8.21 0.35
CA MET A 132 -2.21 -7.66 0.11
C MET A 132 -1.23 -8.80 -0.17
N TYR A 133 -0.58 -8.76 -1.33
CA TYR A 133 0.45 -9.67 -1.81
C TYR A 133 1.80 -8.97 -1.65
N TYR A 134 2.55 -9.38 -0.64
CA TYR A 134 3.83 -8.76 -0.31
C TYR A 134 4.97 -9.52 -1.01
N GLU A 135 5.20 -9.18 -2.28
CA GLU A 135 6.14 -9.85 -3.16
C GLU A 135 6.61 -8.92 -4.28
N LYS A 136 7.76 -9.24 -4.89
CA LYS A 136 8.15 -8.65 -6.17
C LYS A 136 7.52 -9.42 -7.32
N VAL A 137 7.00 -8.68 -8.30
CA VAL A 137 6.48 -9.26 -9.55
C VAL A 137 7.21 -8.68 -10.75
N ALA A 138 7.85 -9.54 -11.54
CA ALA A 138 8.50 -9.19 -12.79
C ALA A 138 7.81 -9.92 -13.94
N ILE A 139 7.28 -9.17 -14.90
CA ILE A 139 6.73 -9.66 -16.16
C ILE A 139 7.79 -9.46 -17.25
N PRO A 140 8.54 -10.49 -17.63
CA PRO A 140 9.63 -10.35 -18.59
C PRO A 140 9.10 -10.04 -20.00
N LYS A 141 9.98 -9.48 -20.85
CA LYS A 141 9.67 -9.18 -22.25
C LYS A 141 9.22 -10.43 -23.05
N THR A 142 9.64 -11.61 -22.63
CA THR A 142 9.27 -12.90 -23.23
C THR A 142 7.84 -13.33 -22.92
N LYS A 143 7.11 -12.63 -22.04
CA LYS A 143 5.73 -12.98 -21.65
C LYS A 143 4.77 -11.83 -22.00
N PRO A 144 4.42 -11.65 -23.29
CA PRO A 144 3.44 -10.66 -23.70
C PRO A 144 2.02 -11.08 -23.27
N ASN A 145 1.06 -10.17 -23.44
CA ASN A 145 -0.37 -10.45 -23.28
C ASN A 145 -0.82 -10.88 -21.87
N ILE A 146 -0.16 -10.40 -20.81
CA ILE A 146 -0.57 -10.67 -19.43
C ILE A 146 -1.58 -9.62 -18.94
N THR A 147 -2.64 -10.07 -18.26
CA THR A 147 -3.54 -9.21 -17.50
C THR A 147 -3.49 -9.59 -16.02
N LEU A 148 -3.21 -8.63 -15.13
CA LEU A 148 -3.46 -8.79 -13.70
C LEU A 148 -4.87 -8.30 -13.38
N GLN A 149 -5.71 -9.17 -12.87
CA GLN A 149 -7.11 -8.88 -12.57
C GLN A 149 -7.38 -9.16 -11.09
N GLY A 150 -7.42 -8.11 -10.28
CA GLY A 150 -7.83 -8.21 -8.87
C GLY A 150 -9.34 -8.22 -8.68
N GLN A 151 -9.79 -8.44 -7.44
CA GLN A 151 -11.21 -8.37 -7.07
C GLN A 151 -11.70 -6.92 -6.90
N GLY A 152 -10.80 -6.01 -6.56
CA GLY A 152 -11.08 -4.60 -6.33
C GLY A 152 -9.78 -3.84 -6.06
N PHE A 153 -9.66 -2.60 -6.54
CA PHE A 153 -8.42 -1.83 -6.32
C PHE A 153 -8.19 -1.52 -4.83
N GLU A 154 -9.26 -1.43 -4.02
CA GLU A 154 -9.17 -1.26 -2.56
C GLU A 154 -8.89 -2.58 -1.81
N THR A 155 -9.11 -3.73 -2.45
CA THR A 155 -9.09 -5.05 -1.78
C THR A 155 -7.98 -5.97 -2.26
N THR A 156 -7.40 -5.73 -3.44
CA THR A 156 -6.29 -6.49 -4.01
C THR A 156 -5.11 -5.55 -4.28
N SER A 157 -3.99 -5.79 -3.62
CA SER A 157 -2.76 -4.99 -3.81
C SER A 157 -1.50 -5.85 -3.88
N ILE A 158 -0.53 -5.39 -4.66
CA ILE A 158 0.83 -5.95 -4.69
C ILE A 158 1.79 -4.89 -4.15
N ALA A 159 2.61 -5.26 -3.18
CA ALA A 159 3.47 -4.35 -2.45
C ALA A 159 4.85 -4.96 -2.19
N TRP A 160 5.86 -4.11 -2.13
CA TRP A 160 7.22 -4.46 -1.76
C TRP A 160 7.91 -3.20 -1.19
N ASN A 161 8.90 -3.37 -0.29
CA ASN A 161 9.53 -2.27 0.45
C ASN A 161 10.97 -1.98 0.04
N ASP A 162 11.32 -2.23 -1.22
CA ASP A 162 12.66 -1.87 -1.67
C ASP A 162 12.83 -0.35 -1.76
N THR A 163 14.02 0.10 -1.41
CA THR A 163 14.52 1.45 -1.69
C THR A 163 15.48 1.39 -2.86
N ALA A 164 15.77 2.54 -3.49
CA ALA A 164 16.83 2.60 -4.50
C ALA A 164 18.19 2.12 -3.94
N TYR A 165 18.41 2.28 -2.64
CA TYR A 165 19.61 1.78 -1.96
C TYR A 165 19.59 0.25 -1.83
N SER A 166 18.53 -0.32 -1.26
CA SER A 166 18.43 -1.78 -1.04
C SER A 166 18.35 -2.57 -2.35
N ALA A 167 17.80 -1.97 -3.40
CA ALA A 167 17.67 -2.58 -4.72
C ALA A 167 18.86 -2.35 -5.64
N ASN A 168 19.89 -1.60 -5.22
CA ASN A 168 21.02 -1.18 -6.05
C ASN A 168 20.59 -0.42 -7.33
N GLY A 169 19.66 0.51 -7.16
CA GLY A 169 19.17 1.42 -8.20
C GLY A 169 17.65 1.53 -8.23
N THR A 170 17.16 2.70 -8.65
CA THR A 170 15.72 3.01 -8.76
C THR A 170 15.00 2.07 -9.72
N PHE A 171 15.71 1.51 -10.71
CA PHE A 171 15.12 0.56 -11.65
C PHE A 171 14.63 -0.72 -10.96
N TYR A 172 15.34 -1.20 -9.94
CA TYR A 172 15.09 -2.48 -9.29
C TYR A 172 14.18 -2.42 -8.06
N CYS A 173 13.85 -1.21 -7.60
CA CYS A 173 13.06 -1.01 -6.37
C CYS A 173 11.55 -1.10 -6.58
N ALA A 174 11.07 -1.25 -7.82
CA ALA A 174 9.64 -1.37 -8.11
C ALA A 174 9.07 -2.69 -7.58
N SER A 175 7.92 -2.63 -6.89
CA SER A 175 7.16 -3.82 -6.46
C SER A 175 6.69 -4.66 -7.66
N VAL A 176 6.32 -3.99 -8.76
CA VAL A 176 5.94 -4.64 -10.02
C VAL A 176 6.72 -4.04 -11.19
N GLN A 177 7.44 -4.88 -11.93
CA GLN A 177 8.17 -4.53 -13.14
C GLN A 177 7.51 -5.19 -14.36
N VAL A 178 7.19 -4.41 -15.38
CA VAL A 178 6.53 -4.91 -16.60
C VAL A 178 7.37 -4.59 -17.82
N PHE A 179 7.90 -5.63 -18.45
CA PHE A 179 8.66 -5.57 -19.70
C PHE A 179 7.92 -6.23 -20.88
N GLY A 180 6.90 -7.06 -20.59
CA GLY A 180 6.04 -7.70 -21.59
C GLY A 180 5.11 -6.71 -22.30
N SER A 181 4.91 -6.89 -23.61
CA SER A 181 4.01 -6.05 -24.39
C SER A 181 2.53 -6.42 -24.14
N GLN A 182 1.63 -5.46 -24.41
CA GLN A 182 0.18 -5.63 -24.26
C GLN A 182 -0.28 -6.03 -22.84
N PHE A 183 0.47 -5.58 -21.83
CA PHE A 183 0.10 -5.74 -20.43
C PHE A 183 -1.15 -4.94 -20.06
N LEU A 184 -2.00 -5.52 -19.22
CA LEU A 184 -3.15 -4.84 -18.63
C LEU A 184 -3.21 -5.10 -17.12
N ALA A 185 -3.72 -4.13 -16.36
CA ALA A 185 -4.04 -4.30 -14.95
C ALA A 185 -5.46 -3.75 -14.70
N LYS A 186 -6.28 -4.49 -13.95
CA LYS A 186 -7.68 -4.15 -13.66
C LYS A 186 -8.00 -4.48 -12.21
N ASN A 187 -8.75 -3.59 -11.54
CA ASN A 187 -9.22 -3.78 -10.16
C ASN A 187 -8.12 -4.22 -9.19
N ILE A 188 -6.93 -3.64 -9.31
CA ILE A 188 -5.75 -3.97 -8.50
C ILE A 188 -4.93 -2.70 -8.27
N SER A 189 -4.27 -2.62 -7.12
CA SER A 189 -3.32 -1.56 -6.79
C SER A 189 -1.89 -2.07 -6.64
N PHE A 190 -0.93 -1.22 -6.98
CA PHE A 190 0.49 -1.44 -6.72
C PHE A 190 0.91 -0.43 -5.66
N MET A 191 1.32 -0.88 -4.48
CA MET A 191 1.38 -0.05 -3.26
C MET A 191 2.74 -0.11 -2.53
N ASP A 192 2.87 0.78 -1.55
CA ASP A 192 3.85 0.77 -0.44
C ASP A 192 5.32 1.01 -0.82
N CYS A 193 5.57 1.91 -1.77
CA CYS A 193 6.93 2.37 -2.00
C CYS A 193 7.36 3.39 -0.93
N GLN A 194 8.47 3.13 -0.24
CA GLN A 194 9.16 4.14 0.56
C GLN A 194 10.18 4.89 -0.31
N ILE A 195 9.90 6.16 -0.59
CA ILE A 195 10.79 7.04 -1.34
C ILE A 195 11.61 7.84 -0.33
N ILE A 196 12.91 7.60 -0.29
CA ILE A 196 13.84 8.36 0.56
C ILE A 196 14.73 9.23 -0.33
N SER A 197 14.56 10.55 -0.23
CA SER A 197 15.50 11.52 -0.77
C SER A 197 16.82 11.44 -0.01
N MET A 198 17.93 11.37 -0.74
CA MET A 198 19.28 11.44 -0.18
C MET A 198 20.03 12.68 -0.69
N ALA A 199 19.29 13.73 -1.07
CA ALA A 199 19.90 14.97 -1.49
C ALA A 199 20.64 15.64 -0.31
N ASN A 200 21.64 16.44 -0.62
CA ASN A 200 22.43 17.14 0.40
C ASN A 200 21.52 17.97 1.31
N GLN A 201 21.80 18.00 2.60
CA GLN A 201 21.06 18.83 3.54
C GLN A 201 21.10 20.30 3.09
N VAL A 202 19.95 20.96 3.12
CA VAL A 202 19.85 22.40 2.91
C VAL A 202 19.59 23.07 4.24
N SER A 203 20.13 24.26 4.45
CA SER A 203 19.86 25.04 5.66
C SER A 203 18.35 25.30 5.80
N PRO A 204 17.78 25.26 7.02
CA PRO A 204 16.38 25.60 7.24
C PRO A 204 16.01 26.96 6.63
N GLY A 205 14.93 27.03 5.87
CA GLY A 205 14.48 28.24 5.17
C GLY A 205 15.17 28.52 3.82
N SER A 206 16.12 27.66 3.39
CA SER A 206 16.69 27.74 2.05
C SER A 206 15.65 27.42 0.98
N LYS A 207 15.55 28.27 -0.05
CA LYS A 207 14.75 28.01 -1.26
C LYS A 207 15.50 27.16 -2.30
N SER A 208 16.72 26.72 -1.99
CA SER A 208 17.52 25.92 -2.94
C SER A 208 16.90 24.54 -3.11
N ILE A 209 16.60 24.18 -4.36
CA ILE A 209 16.14 22.84 -4.73
C ILE A 209 17.31 22.06 -5.28
N ASN A 210 17.56 20.88 -4.74
CA ASN A 210 18.73 20.08 -5.08
C ASN A 210 18.40 18.65 -5.52
N GLY A 211 17.14 18.38 -5.83
CA GLY A 211 16.73 17.09 -6.35
C GLY A 211 15.29 17.07 -6.88
N ALA A 212 14.94 15.93 -7.46
CA ALA A 212 13.56 15.60 -7.83
C ALA A 212 13.34 14.11 -7.57
N VAL A 213 12.19 13.77 -7.00
CA VAL A 213 11.78 12.38 -6.75
C VAL A 213 11.55 11.63 -8.06
N THR A 214 10.98 12.30 -9.07
CA THR A 214 10.70 11.71 -10.37
C THR A 214 11.27 12.54 -11.54
N ALA A 215 11.55 11.86 -12.63
CA ALA A 215 11.91 12.47 -13.92
C ALA A 215 11.29 11.63 -15.05
N ASN A 216 9.97 11.73 -15.24
CA ASN A 216 9.29 10.90 -16.24
C ASN A 216 9.62 11.37 -17.66
N GLY A 217 10.01 10.41 -18.50
CA GLY A 217 10.54 10.64 -19.85
C GLY A 217 9.54 10.38 -20.98
N ARG A 218 8.23 10.48 -20.73
CA ARG A 218 7.22 10.27 -21.78
C ARG A 218 7.31 11.34 -22.87
N ASN A 219 7.45 10.91 -24.13
CA ASN A 219 7.83 11.80 -25.24
C ASN A 219 6.67 12.16 -26.17
N SER A 220 5.54 11.46 -26.09
CA SER A 220 4.33 11.74 -26.88
C SER A 220 3.05 11.54 -26.07
N LYS A 221 1.96 12.23 -26.47
CA LYS A 221 0.62 12.03 -25.90
C LYS A 221 0.05 10.64 -26.17
N ASP A 222 0.51 9.98 -27.23
CA ASP A 222 0.00 8.68 -27.67
C ASP A 222 0.67 7.51 -26.91
N GLU A 223 1.84 7.73 -26.31
CA GLU A 223 2.44 6.78 -25.37
C GLU A 223 1.54 6.60 -24.14
N ASN A 224 1.20 5.37 -23.79
CA ASN A 224 0.47 5.10 -22.54
C ASN A 224 1.40 4.74 -21.39
N SER A 225 2.36 5.63 -21.09
CA SER A 225 3.35 5.45 -20.02
C SER A 225 3.22 6.54 -18.94
N GLY A 226 3.89 6.35 -17.80
CA GLY A 226 3.84 7.28 -16.66
C GLY A 226 4.34 6.61 -15.38
N PHE A 227 4.46 7.37 -14.30
CA PHE A 227 4.68 6.83 -12.96
C PHE A 227 3.44 7.02 -12.09
N SER A 228 3.08 6.02 -11.28
CA SER A 228 2.00 6.11 -10.31
C SER A 228 2.50 5.59 -8.97
N PHE A 229 2.32 6.38 -7.92
CA PHE A 229 2.71 6.08 -6.55
C PHE A 229 1.44 6.13 -5.70
N VAL A 230 1.00 4.98 -5.20
CA VAL A 230 -0.25 4.85 -4.44
C VAL A 230 0.09 4.31 -3.06
N ASN A 231 -0.41 4.98 -2.01
CA ASN A 231 -0.15 4.58 -0.61
C ASN A 231 1.35 4.56 -0.26
N CYS A 232 2.12 5.52 -0.79
CA CYS A 232 3.56 5.60 -0.56
C CYS A 232 3.90 6.54 0.59
N SER A 233 5.18 6.60 0.98
CA SER A 233 5.71 7.67 1.83
C SER A 233 6.96 8.29 1.21
N ILE A 234 7.04 9.62 1.19
CA ILE A 234 8.20 10.39 0.74
C ILE A 234 8.87 11.06 1.93
N GLY A 235 10.11 10.70 2.20
CA GLY A 235 10.93 11.18 3.30
C GLY A 235 12.37 11.48 2.87
N GLY A 236 13.23 11.79 3.84
CA GLY A 236 14.68 11.84 3.64
C GLY A 236 15.27 13.22 3.86
N THR A 237 16.30 13.55 3.10
CA THR A 237 17.14 14.74 3.30
C THR A 237 17.12 15.67 2.08
N GLY A 238 17.47 16.93 2.30
CA GLY A 238 17.52 17.97 1.27
C GLY A 238 16.18 18.65 1.01
N HIS A 239 16.02 19.22 -0.18
CA HIS A 239 14.81 19.94 -0.56
C HIS A 239 14.57 19.71 -2.06
N VAL A 240 13.53 18.94 -2.38
CA VAL A 240 13.36 18.30 -3.69
C VAL A 240 11.95 18.48 -4.25
N TRP A 241 11.83 18.46 -5.58
CA TRP A 241 10.51 18.39 -6.24
C TRP A 241 9.95 16.97 -6.19
N LEU A 242 8.62 16.83 -6.23
CA LEU A 242 7.92 15.59 -6.57
C LEU A 242 8.35 15.06 -7.94
N GLY A 243 8.63 15.97 -8.87
CA GLY A 243 9.12 15.59 -10.16
C GLY A 243 9.60 16.75 -11.01
N ARG A 244 10.38 16.40 -12.03
CA ARG A 244 10.74 17.29 -13.13
C ARG A 244 10.37 16.68 -14.49
N ALA A 245 9.84 17.51 -15.39
CA ALA A 245 9.40 17.06 -16.72
C ALA A 245 10.58 16.81 -17.67
N TRP A 246 11.18 15.61 -17.62
CA TRP A 246 12.35 15.26 -18.44
C TRP A 246 12.03 15.29 -19.95
N ARG A 247 10.80 14.98 -20.33
CA ARG A 247 10.27 15.05 -21.70
C ARG A 247 8.88 15.73 -21.75
N PRO A 248 8.41 16.18 -22.93
CA PRO A 248 7.25 17.07 -23.02
C PRO A 248 5.91 16.51 -22.52
N TYR A 249 5.75 15.19 -22.44
CA TYR A 249 4.48 14.56 -22.03
C TYR A 249 4.61 13.80 -20.71
N SER A 250 5.58 14.21 -19.87
CA SER A 250 5.83 13.66 -18.53
C SER A 250 4.54 13.48 -17.74
N ARG A 251 4.29 12.27 -17.22
CA ARG A 251 3.08 11.95 -16.43
C ARG A 251 3.45 11.20 -15.17
N VAL A 252 3.13 11.81 -14.02
CA VAL A 252 3.37 11.24 -12.69
C VAL A 252 2.16 11.51 -11.80
N ILE A 253 1.71 10.49 -11.06
CA ILE A 253 0.58 10.60 -10.14
C ILE A 253 1.03 10.09 -8.76
N PHE A 254 0.74 10.87 -7.72
CA PHE A 254 0.83 10.44 -6.32
C PHE A 254 -0.59 10.40 -5.73
N VAL A 255 -1.00 9.26 -5.16
CA VAL A 255 -2.32 9.06 -4.54
C VAL A 255 -2.11 8.54 -3.13
N SER A 256 -2.83 9.11 -2.16
CA SER A 256 -2.77 8.69 -0.74
C SER A 256 -1.34 8.53 -0.22
N THR A 257 -0.42 9.40 -0.65
CA THR A 257 1.01 9.31 -0.33
C THR A 257 1.36 10.32 0.75
N PHE A 258 1.96 9.87 1.85
CA PHE A 258 2.49 10.75 2.88
C PHE A 258 3.78 11.43 2.39
N MET A 259 3.96 12.72 2.64
CA MET A 259 5.14 13.48 2.20
C MET A 259 5.64 14.34 3.37
N THR A 260 6.92 14.19 3.72
CA THR A 260 7.61 15.07 4.68
C THR A 260 7.94 16.43 4.05
N ASP A 261 8.45 17.34 4.87
CA ASP A 261 8.93 18.68 4.48
C ASP A 261 10.15 18.69 3.54
N VAL A 262 10.67 17.51 3.19
CA VAL A 262 11.67 17.34 2.12
C VAL A 262 11.12 17.76 0.75
N ILE A 263 9.80 17.69 0.55
CA ILE A 263 9.14 18.10 -0.70
C ILE A 263 8.94 19.61 -0.68
N ALA A 264 9.49 20.25 -1.70
CA ALA A 264 9.36 21.69 -1.88
C ALA A 264 7.90 22.12 -2.11
N PRO A 265 7.46 23.26 -1.57
CA PRO A 265 6.08 23.74 -1.71
C PRO A 265 5.63 23.92 -3.17
N GLU A 266 6.54 24.25 -4.09
CA GLU A 266 6.27 24.36 -5.52
C GLU A 266 5.85 23.00 -6.13
N GLY A 267 6.25 21.89 -5.50
CA GLY A 267 5.90 20.53 -5.87
C GLY A 267 6.59 20.02 -7.14
N TRP A 268 6.55 20.77 -8.24
CA TRP A 268 6.96 20.31 -9.57
C TRP A 268 7.88 21.31 -10.28
N ASN A 269 8.61 20.81 -11.27
CA ASN A 269 9.47 21.64 -12.12
C ASN A 269 9.34 21.27 -13.60
N ASN A 270 9.19 22.27 -14.44
CA ASN A 270 9.06 22.14 -15.89
C ASN A 270 10.38 21.85 -16.64
N PHE A 271 11.47 21.64 -15.91
CA PHE A 271 12.82 21.41 -16.45
C PHE A 271 13.32 22.58 -17.33
N ASN A 272 13.00 23.81 -16.92
CA ASN A 272 13.31 25.07 -17.60
C ASN A 272 12.65 25.22 -18.97
N ASP A 273 11.52 24.54 -19.19
CA ASP A 273 10.76 24.60 -20.44
C ASP A 273 9.29 24.89 -20.13
N PRO A 274 8.83 26.15 -20.29
CA PRO A 274 7.45 26.54 -20.01
C PRO A 274 6.40 25.76 -20.81
N SER A 275 6.76 25.14 -21.93
CA SER A 275 5.83 24.30 -22.71
C SER A 275 5.46 22.99 -21.98
N ARG A 276 6.12 22.70 -20.85
CA ARG A 276 5.91 21.49 -20.04
C ARG A 276 5.15 21.77 -18.73
N ASP A 277 4.79 23.03 -18.48
CA ASP A 277 3.80 23.37 -17.46
C ASP A 277 2.41 23.07 -18.03
N ALA A 278 1.78 22.00 -17.54
CA ALA A 278 0.43 21.58 -17.93
C ALA A 278 -0.48 21.52 -16.70
#